data_AF-V5H7Z8-F1
#
_entry.id   AF-V5H7Z8-F1
#
_cell.length_a   1.000
_cell.length_b   1.000
_cell.length_c   1.000
_cell.angle_alpha   90.00
_cell.angle_beta   90.00
_cell.angle_gamma   90.00
#
_symmetry.space_group_name_H-M   'P 1'
#
loop_
_entity.id
_entity.type
_entity.pdbx_description
1 polymer ?
#
loop_
_entity_poly.entity_id
_entity_poly.type
_entity_poly.pdbx_seq_one_letter_code
_entity_poly.pdbx_strand_id
1 'polypeptide(L)'
;MGGQSSLETMLALLQTSAAQSEEDSEKIASSFLEGETTVESFLEQFADARKLAHLRRVKVDKMTELLTNRSRNPSRLPGGAPPPLPSRPAPPAPAPMPAYPPAGAAPYPVGHFAMPMPWQ
;
A
#
# COMPACT_ATOMS: atom_id res chain seq x y z
N MET A 1 32.87 4.29 -4.37
CA MET A 1 32.40 2.94 -4.77
C MET A 1 31.90 2.08 -3.60
N GLY A 2 32.45 2.16 -2.37
CA GLY A 2 32.09 1.23 -1.27
C GLY A 2 30.73 1.39 -0.56
N GLY A 3 29.98 2.48 -0.79
CA GLY A 3 28.69 2.70 -0.10
C GLY A 3 27.53 1.88 -0.67
N GLN A 4 27.53 1.61 -1.98
CA GLN A 4 26.46 0.89 -2.66
C GLN A 4 26.47 -0.60 -2.30
N SER A 5 27.66 -1.23 -2.29
CA SER A 5 27.83 -2.64 -1.92
C SER A 5 27.49 -2.93 -0.46
N SER A 6 27.72 -1.97 0.44
CA SER A 6 27.32 -2.09 1.85
C SER A 6 25.80 -2.10 2.02
N LEU A 7 25.07 -1.26 1.28
CA LEU A 7 23.60 -1.23 1.31
C LEU A 7 22.98 -2.51 0.73
N GLU A 8 23.55 -3.03 -0.36
CA GLU A 8 23.13 -4.31 -0.95
C GLU A 8 23.37 -5.48 0.02
N THR A 9 24.49 -5.47 0.73
CA THR A 9 24.78 -6.45 1.79
C THR A 9 23.73 -6.37 2.91
N MET A 10 23.38 -5.17 3.36
CA MET A 10 22.31 -4.99 4.35
C MET A 10 20.94 -5.45 3.84
N LEU A 11 20.65 -5.26 2.54
CA LEU A 11 19.43 -5.78 1.92
C LEU A 11 19.39 -7.30 1.95
N ALA A 12 20.49 -7.96 1.58
CA ALA A 12 20.59 -9.40 1.64
C ALA A 12 20.36 -9.92 3.07
N LEU A 13 21.00 -9.31 4.08
CA LEU A 13 20.79 -9.67 5.49
C LEU A 13 19.32 -9.49 5.92
N LEU A 14 18.68 -8.40 5.49
CA LEU A 14 17.28 -8.14 5.79
C LEU A 14 16.35 -9.16 5.11
N GLN A 15 16.65 -9.55 3.86
CA GLN A 15 15.92 -10.61 3.14
C GLN A 15 16.04 -11.95 3.86
N THR A 16 17.26 -12.33 4.28
CA THR A 16 17.47 -13.55 5.09
C THR A 16 16.69 -13.48 6.41
N SER A 17 16.72 -12.33 7.10
CA SER A 17 15.97 -12.15 8.35
C SER A 17 14.45 -12.19 8.15
N ALA A 18 13.94 -11.71 7.00
CA ALA A 18 12.54 -11.79 6.64
C ALA A 18 12.11 -13.24 6.40
N ALA A 19 12.91 -14.00 5.63
CA ALA A 19 12.69 -15.42 5.38
C ALA A 19 12.71 -16.24 6.68
N GLN A 20 13.68 -15.98 7.57
CA GLN A 20 13.74 -16.65 8.87
C GLN A 20 12.47 -16.41 9.70
N SER A 21 11.99 -15.17 9.80
CA SER A 21 10.75 -14.90 10.53
C SER A 21 9.50 -15.52 9.90
N GLU A 22 9.50 -15.70 8.58
CA GLU A 22 8.41 -16.39 7.89
C GLU A 22 8.41 -17.87 8.28
N GLU A 23 9.57 -18.53 8.22
CA GLU A 23 9.75 -19.91 8.66
C GLU A 23 9.40 -20.11 10.14
N ASP A 24 9.83 -19.21 11.02
CA ASP A 24 9.51 -19.29 12.45
C ASP A 24 8.00 -19.21 12.69
N SER A 25 7.29 -18.35 11.93
CA SER A 25 5.82 -18.27 12.01
C SER A 25 5.14 -19.55 11.49
N GLU A 26 5.70 -20.20 10.47
CA GLU A 26 5.20 -21.47 9.95
C GLU A 26 5.41 -22.62 10.93
N LYS A 27 6.55 -22.68 11.63
CA LYS A 27 6.79 -23.67 12.68
C LYS A 27 5.75 -23.61 13.80
N ILE A 28 5.40 -22.40 14.25
CA ILE A 28 4.36 -22.19 15.26
C ILE A 28 3.00 -22.67 14.74
N ALA A 29 2.67 -22.39 13.48
CA ALA A 29 1.44 -22.85 12.86
C ALA A 29 1.39 -24.38 12.74
N SER A 30 2.47 -25.02 12.31
CA SER A 30 2.55 -26.49 12.21
C SER A 30 2.38 -27.16 13.58
N SER A 31 3.09 -26.68 14.60
CA SER A 31 2.98 -27.21 15.97
C SER A 31 1.55 -27.09 16.54
N PHE A 32 0.83 -26.02 16.19
CA PHE A 32 -0.61 -25.89 16.52
C PHE A 32 -1.49 -26.89 15.76
N LEU A 33 -1.27 -27.08 14.46
CA LEU A 33 -2.04 -28.04 13.65
C LEU A 33 -1.78 -29.50 14.07
N GLU A 34 -0.59 -29.78 14.60
CA GLU A 34 -0.20 -31.07 15.19
C GLU A 34 -0.76 -31.27 16.61
N GLY A 35 -1.36 -30.23 17.21
CA GLY A 35 -1.97 -30.28 18.54
C GLY A 35 -0.97 -30.18 19.69
N GLU A 36 0.27 -29.74 19.44
CA GLU A 36 1.32 -29.60 20.44
C GLU A 36 1.18 -28.32 21.28
N THR A 37 0.44 -27.32 20.79
CA THR A 37 0.20 -26.04 21.46
C THR A 37 -1.28 -25.74 21.66
N THR A 38 -1.61 -25.00 22.73
CA THR A 38 -2.99 -24.55 22.98
C THR A 38 -3.34 -23.36 22.10
N VAL A 39 -4.64 -23.13 21.88
CA VAL A 39 -5.14 -21.99 21.08
C VAL A 39 -4.63 -20.65 21.63
N GLU A 40 -4.64 -20.46 22.95
CA GLU A 40 -4.21 -19.21 23.57
C GLU A 40 -2.71 -18.94 23.35
N SER A 41 -1.88 -19.96 23.54
CA SER A 41 -0.43 -19.89 23.29
C SER A 41 -0.09 -19.67 21.81
N PHE A 42 -0.84 -20.35 20.92
CA PHE A 42 -0.72 -20.15 19.48
C PHE A 42 -1.04 -18.70 19.09
N LEU A 43 -2.15 -18.14 19.58
CA LEU A 43 -2.56 -16.77 19.22
C LEU A 43 -1.53 -15.73 19.67
N GLU A 44 -0.96 -15.87 20.88
CA GLU A 44 0.07 -14.97 21.39
C GLU A 44 1.35 -15.04 20.52
N GLN A 45 1.88 -16.25 20.32
CA GLN A 45 3.16 -16.44 19.62
C GLN A 45 3.05 -16.20 18.11
N PHE A 46 2.01 -16.74 17.46
CA PHE A 46 1.84 -16.65 16.02
C PHE A 46 1.54 -15.22 15.58
N ALA A 47 0.69 -14.48 16.31
CA ALA A 47 0.37 -13.11 15.93
C ALA A 47 1.63 -12.22 15.92
N ASP A 48 2.46 -12.33 16.96
CA ASP A 48 3.69 -11.56 17.06
C ASP A 48 4.73 -11.97 16.01
N ALA A 49 4.95 -13.28 15.82
CA ALA A 49 5.86 -13.80 14.81
C ALA A 49 5.42 -13.40 13.39
N ARG A 50 4.14 -13.55 13.07
CA ARG A 50 3.59 -13.23 11.75
C ARG A 50 3.60 -11.72 11.48
N LYS A 51 3.30 -10.89 12.48
CA LYS A 51 3.42 -9.43 12.40
C LYS A 51 4.87 -9.03 12.11
N LEU A 52 5.85 -9.62 12.80
CA LEU A 52 7.26 -9.36 12.56
C LEU A 52 7.69 -9.75 11.13
N ALA A 53 7.27 -10.91 10.66
CA ALA A 53 7.54 -11.38 9.29
C ALA A 53 7.00 -10.38 8.24
N HIS A 54 5.75 -9.95 8.38
CA HIS A 54 5.14 -8.97 7.49
C HIS A 54 5.87 -7.62 7.52
N LEU A 55 6.24 -7.12 8.71
CA LEU A 55 6.99 -5.87 8.83
C LEU A 55 8.36 -5.96 8.15
N ARG A 56 9.07 -7.08 8.29
CA ARG A 56 10.36 -7.27 7.62
C ARG A 56 10.21 -7.35 6.11
N ARG A 57 9.18 -8.04 5.60
CA ARG A 57 8.89 -8.10 4.15
C ARG A 57 8.61 -6.71 3.56
N VAL A 58 7.78 -5.91 4.23
CA VAL A 58 7.54 -4.52 3.83
C VAL A 58 8.83 -3.69 3.86
N LYS A 59 9.71 -3.89 4.85
CA LYS A 59 11.02 -3.20 4.90
C LYS A 59 11.94 -3.62 3.75
N VAL A 60 11.96 -4.91 3.37
CA VAL A 60 12.69 -5.39 2.19
C VAL A 60 12.17 -4.71 0.94
N ASP A 61 10.85 -4.69 0.73
CA ASP A 61 10.24 -4.09 -0.45
C ASP A 61 10.60 -2.61 -0.56
N LYS A 62 10.53 -1.88 0.55
CA LYS A 62 10.86 -0.45 0.60
C LYS A 62 12.34 -0.17 0.39
N MET A 63 13.23 -0.98 0.96
CA MET A 63 14.65 -0.79 0.76
C MET A 63 15.08 -1.13 -0.67
N THR A 64 14.46 -2.15 -1.28
CA THR A 64 14.64 -2.49 -2.69
C THR A 64 14.16 -1.36 -3.61
N GLU A 65 13.01 -0.75 -3.31
CA GLU A 65 12.48 0.43 -4.01
C GLU A 65 13.45 1.61 -3.95
N LEU A 66 13.99 1.93 -2.77
CA LEU A 66 14.93 3.04 -2.57
C LEU A 66 16.24 2.84 -3.32
N LEU A 67 16.81 1.63 -3.30
CA LEU A 67 18.04 1.31 -4.02
C LEU A 67 17.83 1.38 -5.54
N THR A 68 16.70 0.87 -6.02
CA THR A 68 16.35 0.91 -7.44
C THR A 68 16.11 2.34 -7.93
N ASN A 69 15.37 3.16 -7.18
CA ASN A 69 15.11 4.55 -7.53
C ASN A 69 16.38 5.41 -7.51
N ARG A 70 17.31 5.14 -6.57
CA ARG A 70 18.61 5.83 -6.53
C ARG A 70 19.45 5.54 -7.77
N SER A 71 19.45 4.30 -8.23
CA SER A 71 20.14 3.89 -9.46
C SER A 71 19.50 4.50 -10.71
N ARG A 72 18.18 4.71 -10.71
CA ARG A 72 17.45 5.28 -11.87
C ARG A 72 17.47 6.80 -11.94
N ASN A 73 17.61 7.52 -10.82
CA ASN A 73 17.56 8.98 -10.83
C ASN A 73 18.47 9.60 -9.75
N PRO A 74 19.78 9.78 -10.01
CA PRO A 74 20.73 10.26 -9.01
C PRO A 74 20.50 11.71 -8.54
N SER A 75 19.63 12.49 -9.20
CA SER A 75 19.38 13.91 -8.90
C SER A 75 18.15 14.20 -8.01
N ARG A 76 17.36 13.21 -7.59
CA ARG A 76 16.19 13.47 -6.72
C ARG A 76 16.61 13.39 -5.24
N LEU A 77 17.16 14.51 -4.75
CA LEU A 77 17.19 14.83 -3.32
C LEU A 77 15.74 14.96 -2.78
N PRO A 78 15.48 14.65 -1.50
CA PRO A 78 14.18 14.90 -0.88
C PRO A 78 14.02 16.41 -0.69
N GLY A 79 13.48 17.09 -1.71
CA GLY A 79 13.35 18.55 -1.75
C GLY A 79 13.18 19.16 -3.14
N GLY A 80 13.15 18.35 -4.20
CA GLY A 80 12.90 18.84 -5.56
C GLY A 80 11.48 19.39 -5.71
N ALA A 81 11.38 20.66 -6.11
CA ALA A 81 10.14 21.39 -6.33
C ALA A 81 9.10 20.59 -7.14
N PRO A 82 7.80 20.72 -6.83
CA PRO A 82 6.76 20.04 -7.59
C PRO A 82 6.82 20.47 -9.06
N PRO A 83 6.50 19.57 -10.01
CA PRO A 83 6.41 19.93 -11.42
C PRO A 83 5.39 21.07 -11.58
N PRO A 84 5.63 22.03 -12.51
CA PRO A 84 4.70 23.12 -12.73
C PRO A 84 3.34 22.54 -13.12
N LEU A 85 2.31 22.89 -12.35
CA LEU A 85 0.93 22.47 -12.64
C LEU A 85 0.50 23.07 -13.98
N PRO A 86 -0.16 22.30 -14.85
CA PRO A 86 -0.75 22.85 -16.07
C PRO A 86 -1.83 23.88 -15.68
N SER A 87 -1.74 25.08 -16.25
CA SER A 87 -2.68 26.18 -16.04
C SER A 87 -4.10 25.75 -16.39
N ARG A 88 -4.93 25.46 -15.39
CA ARG A 88 -6.35 25.19 -15.61
C ARG A 88 -7.07 26.52 -15.91
N PRO A 89 -7.85 26.61 -16.99
CA PRO A 89 -8.71 27.76 -17.22
C PRO A 89 -9.74 27.86 -16.09
N ALA A 90 -10.04 29.09 -15.66
CA ALA A 90 -10.98 29.37 -14.58
C ALA A 90 -12.38 28.81 -14.90
N PRO A 91 -13.11 28.27 -13.91
CA PRO A 91 -14.47 27.81 -14.13
C PRO A 91 -15.40 29.00 -14.46
N PRO A 92 -16.39 28.81 -15.35
CA PRO A 92 -17.38 29.84 -15.63
C PRO A 92 -18.25 30.12 -14.39
N ALA A 93 -18.66 31.37 -14.22
CA ALA A 93 -19.49 31.82 -13.10
C ALA A 93 -20.84 31.07 -13.05
N PRO A 94 -21.40 30.81 -11.85
CA PRO A 94 -22.67 30.10 -11.73
C PRO A 94 -23.83 30.94 -12.28
N ALA A 95 -24.66 30.32 -13.12
CA ALA A 95 -25.92 30.90 -13.59
C ALA A 95 -26.93 31.03 -12.42
N PRO A 96 -27.85 32.01 -12.47
CA PRO A 96 -28.87 32.18 -11.43
C PRO A 96 -29.81 30.96 -11.38
N MET A 97 -29.94 30.39 -10.19
CA MET A 97 -30.78 29.21 -9.91
C MET A 97 -32.27 29.57 -10.00
N PRO A 98 -33.14 28.72 -10.61
CA PRO A 98 -34.57 28.94 -10.59
C PRO A 98 -35.17 28.54 -9.23
N ALA A 99 -36.22 29.26 -8.81
CA ALA A 99 -36.89 29.11 -7.53
C ALA A 99 -37.52 27.72 -7.35
N TYR A 100 -37.30 27.09 -6.19
CA TYR A 100 -37.90 25.81 -5.80
C TYR A 100 -39.41 25.96 -5.47
N PRO A 101 -40.27 25.01 -5.88
CA PRO A 101 -41.63 24.88 -5.34
C PRO A 101 -41.68 24.08 -4.01
N PRO A 102 -42.75 24.22 -3.21
CA PRO A 102 -42.77 23.79 -1.81
C PRO A 102 -42.93 22.27 -1.61
N ALA A 103 -42.50 21.84 -0.42
CA ALA A 103 -42.34 20.47 0.07
C ALA A 103 -43.54 19.54 -0.19
N GLY A 104 -43.27 18.35 -0.75
CA GLY A 104 -44.29 17.29 -0.83
C GLY A 104 -44.03 16.07 -1.71
N ALA A 105 -42.97 15.99 -2.52
CA ALA A 105 -42.74 14.82 -3.38
C ALA A 105 -41.25 14.49 -3.51
N ALA A 106 -40.83 13.36 -2.92
CA ALA A 106 -39.69 12.62 -3.44
C ALA A 106 -40.24 11.56 -4.42
N PRO A 107 -39.68 11.43 -5.63
CA PRO A 107 -38.88 10.24 -5.87
C PRO A 107 -37.72 10.45 -6.88
N TYR A 108 -36.51 10.12 -6.42
CA TYR A 108 -35.29 9.71 -7.16
C TYR A 108 -34.66 10.64 -8.22
N PRO A 109 -33.32 10.85 -8.18
CA PRO A 109 -32.59 11.41 -9.30
C PRO A 109 -32.58 10.41 -10.46
N VAL A 110 -33.09 10.83 -11.62
CA VAL A 110 -32.87 10.18 -12.91
C VAL A 110 -31.40 10.34 -13.27
N GLY A 111 -30.56 9.53 -12.64
CA GLY A 111 -29.19 9.29 -13.06
C GLY A 111 -29.23 8.39 -14.27
N HIS A 112 -29.06 8.97 -15.45
CA HIS A 112 -28.82 8.28 -16.71
C HIS A 112 -27.51 7.49 -16.57
N PHE A 113 -27.61 6.25 -16.09
CA PHE A 113 -26.53 5.29 -16.18
C PHE A 113 -26.38 4.91 -17.66
N ALA A 114 -25.45 5.56 -18.35
CA ALA A 114 -24.90 5.05 -19.60
C ALA A 114 -24.13 3.76 -19.29
N MET A 115 -24.83 2.62 -19.31
CA MET A 115 -24.19 1.31 -19.16
C MET A 115 -23.45 0.98 -20.46
N PRO A 116 -22.12 0.71 -20.43
CA PRO A 116 -21.38 0.29 -21.60
C PRO A 116 -21.80 -1.12 -22.01
N MET A 117 -22.14 -1.30 -23.29
CA MET A 117 -22.52 -2.59 -23.87
C MET A 117 -21.36 -3.59 -23.78
N PRO A 118 -21.61 -4.87 -23.49
CA PRO A 118 -20.57 -5.90 -23.56
C PRO A 118 -20.21 -6.24 -25.01
N TRP A 119 -18.91 -6.39 -25.21
CA TRP A 119 -18.17 -6.62 -26.45
C TRP A 119 -18.71 -7.77 -27.31
N GLN A 120 -18.81 -7.53 -28.63
CA GLN A 120 -18.81 -8.55 -29.69
C GLN A 120 -17.49 -8.47 -30.44
#